data_AF-A0A366ZM68-F1
#
_entry.id   AF-A0A366ZM68-F1
#
_cell.length_a   1.000
_cell.length_b   1.000
_cell.length_c   1.000
_cell.angle_alpha   90.00
_cell.angle_beta   90.00
_cell.angle_gamma   90.00
#
_symmetry.space_group_name_H-M   'P 1'
#
loop_
_entity.id
_entity.type
_entity.pdbx_description
1 polymer ?
#
loop_
_entity_poly.entity_id
_entity_poly.type
_entity_poly.pdbx_seq_one_letter_code
_entity_poly.pdbx_strand_id
1 'polypeptide(L)' 'MVALIVILFPPLVIAFLLVMERVEEPLRRPTGPREVAEFLSTASPGDVDTLATSGIRRAMARWRRRRAARVRREPESPLL' A
#
# COMPACT_ATOMS: atom_id res chain seq x y z
N MET A 1 -7.65 -31.78 -32.56
CA MET A 1 -7.99 -31.05 -31.31
C MET A 1 -6.82 -30.99 -30.33
N VAL A 2 -6.21 -32.12 -29.96
CA VAL A 2 -5.12 -32.17 -28.95
C VAL A 2 -3.87 -31.37 -29.32
N ALA A 3 -3.40 -31.47 -30.57
CA ALA A 3 -2.19 -30.77 -31.02
C ALA A 3 -2.29 -29.24 -30.88
N LEU A 4 -3.49 -28.67 -31.10
CA LEU A 4 -3.74 -27.24 -30.93
C LEU A 4 -3.58 -26.82 -29.45
N ILE A 5 -4.08 -27.64 -28.53
CA ILE A 5 -3.98 -27.38 -27.09
C ILE A 5 -2.52 -27.40 -26.65
N VAL A 6 -1.74 -28.39 -27.10
CA VAL A 6 -0.31 -28.51 -26.73
C VAL A 6 0.51 -27.31 -27.21
N ILE A 7 0.19 -26.75 -28.39
CA ILE A 7 0.88 -25.59 -28.96
C ILE A 7 0.41 -24.29 -28.28
N LEU A 8 -0.89 -24.17 -28.02
CA LEU A 8 -1.48 -22.91 -27.52
C LEU A 8 -1.36 -22.78 -25.99
N PHE A 9 -1.31 -23.88 -25.25
CA PHE A 9 -1.31 -23.87 -23.79
C PHE A 9 -0.05 -23.21 -23.19
N PRO A 10 1.19 -23.52 -23.61
CA PRO A 10 2.38 -22.87 -23.08
C PRO A 10 2.39 -21.33 -23.23
N PRO A 11 2.12 -20.75 -24.43
CA PRO A 11 2.07 -19.30 -24.56
C PRO A 11 0.86 -18.69 -23.84
N LEU A 12 -0.27 -19.40 -23.71
CA LEU A 12 -1.44 -18.92 -22.96
C LEU A 12 -1.12 -18.78 -21.47
N VAL A 13 -0.41 -19.74 -20.88
CA VAL A 13 0.03 -19.66 -19.47
C VAL A 13 1.04 -18.54 -19.28
N ILE A 14 2.02 -18.40 -20.17
CA ILE A 14 2.99 -17.31 -20.11
C ILE A 14 2.29 -15.95 -20.23
N ALA A 15 1.37 -15.80 -21.18
CA ALA A 15 0.56 -14.59 -21.34
C ALA A 15 -0.28 -14.31 -20.08
N PHE A 16 -0.88 -15.34 -19.48
CA PHE A 16 -1.62 -15.19 -18.23
C PHE A 16 -0.72 -14.74 -17.07
N LEU A 17 0.48 -15.29 -16.94
CA LEU A 17 1.45 -14.88 -15.92
C LEU A 17 1.95 -13.44 -16.13
N LEU A 18 2.19 -13.04 -17.39
CA LEU A 18 2.55 -11.66 -17.74
C LEU A 18 1.38 -10.69 -17.53
N VAL A 19 0.15 -11.14 -17.76
CA VAL A 19 -1.06 -10.36 -17.45
C VAL A 19 -1.30 -10.28 -15.95
N MET A 20 -0.98 -11.33 -15.19
CA MET A 20 -1.00 -11.28 -13.72
C MET A 20 -0.07 -10.17 -13.22
N GLU A 21 1.08 -9.91 -13.85
CA GLU A 21 1.88 -8.71 -13.55
C GLU A 21 1.07 -7.42 -13.77
N ARG A 22 0.34 -7.28 -14.88
CA ARG A 22 -0.56 -6.13 -15.16
C ARG A 22 -1.83 -6.08 -14.30
N VAL A 23 -2.28 -7.18 -13.72
CA VAL A 23 -3.41 -7.28 -12.76
C VAL A 23 -2.91 -7.11 -11.32
N GLU A 24 -1.63 -7.37 -11.06
CA GLU A 24 -0.93 -7.12 -9.81
C GLU A 24 -0.37 -5.70 -9.72
N GLU A 25 -0.10 -5.02 -10.84
CA GLU A 25 0.38 -3.62 -10.88
C GLU A 25 -0.61 -2.62 -10.24
N PRO A 26 -1.94 -2.79 -10.28
CA PRO A 26 -2.89 -1.99 -9.51
C PRO A 26 -3.02 -2.45 -8.04
N LEU A 27 -2.66 -3.69 -7.72
CA LEU A 27 -2.70 -4.25 -6.35
C LEU A 27 -1.36 -4.13 -5.61
N ARG A 28 -0.28 -3.77 -6.30
CA ARG A 28 1.04 -3.37 -5.78
C ARG A 28 1.12 -1.87 -5.48
N ARG A 29 0.03 -1.32 -4.95
CA ARG A 29 0.11 -0.19 -4.02
C ARG A 29 -0.34 -0.63 -2.61
N PRO A 30 0.25 -1.69 -2.00
CA PRO A 30 0.26 -1.72 -0.56
C PRO A 30 0.99 -0.44 -0.16
N THR A 31 0.41 0.30 0.77
CA THR A 31 1.16 1.22 1.61
C THR A 31 2.55 0.62 1.84
N GLY A 32 3.57 1.22 1.23
CA GLY A 32 4.84 0.53 0.99
C GLY A 32 5.41 0.01 2.31
N PRO A 33 6.18 -1.10 2.32
CA PRO A 33 6.87 -1.57 3.52
C PRO A 33 7.60 -0.46 4.27
N ARG A 34 8.05 0.55 3.53
CA ARG A 34 8.62 1.81 4.02
C ARG A 34 7.64 2.70 4.78
N GLU A 35 6.42 2.91 4.29
CA GLU A 35 5.35 3.62 5.01
C GLU A 35 4.88 2.83 6.25
N VAL A 36 4.90 1.49 6.22
CA VAL A 36 4.58 0.66 7.39
C VAL A 36 5.70 0.73 8.44
N ALA A 37 6.97 0.65 8.01
CA ALA A 37 8.11 0.83 8.91
C ALA A 37 8.14 2.24 9.51
N GLU A 38 7.80 3.26 8.72
CA GLU A 38 7.67 4.64 9.19
C GLU A 38 6.45 4.85 10.10
N PHE A 39 5.34 4.15 9.84
CA PHE A 39 4.22 4.09 10.77
C PHE A 39 4.65 3.45 12.09
N LEU A 40 5.31 2.29 12.08
CA LEU A 40 5.75 1.65 13.33
C LEU A 40 6.79 2.48 14.10
N SER A 41 7.64 3.26 13.41
CA SER A 41 8.63 4.12 14.06
C SER A 41 8.05 5.44 14.58
N THR A 42 6.97 5.97 13.98
CA THR A 42 6.39 7.27 14.35
C THR A 42 4.98 7.20 14.94
N ALA A 43 4.36 6.02 14.97
CA ALA A 43 3.05 5.81 15.54
C ALA A 43 3.08 5.99 17.05
N SER A 44 2.15 6.81 17.54
CA SER A 44 1.87 6.93 18.96
C SER A 44 1.14 5.67 19.46
N PRO A 45 1.24 5.29 20.75
CA PRO A 45 0.58 4.10 21.31
C PRO A 45 -0.92 3.97 20.95
N GLY A 46 -1.65 5.08 20.83
CA GLY A 46 -3.06 5.07 20.43
C GLY A 46 -3.32 4.70 18.95
N ASP A 47 -2.34 4.85 18.05
CA ASP A 47 -2.44 4.35 16.66
C ASP A 47 -2.20 2.84 16.60
N VAL A 48 -1.31 2.30 17.46
CA VAL A 48 -1.06 0.86 17.59
C VAL A 48 -2.26 0.15 18.23
N ASP A 49 -2.91 0.78 19.20
CA ASP A 49 -4.16 0.26 19.78
C ASP A 49 -5.29 0.23 18.75
N THR A 50 -5.42 1.28 17.93
CA THR A 50 -6.37 1.33 16.81
C THR A 50 -6.05 0.28 15.73
N LEU A 51 -4.76 -0.02 15.52
CA LEU A 51 -4.30 -1.08 14.63
C LEU A 51 -4.74 -2.45 15.13
N ALA A 52 -4.57 -2.72 16.43
CA ALA A 52 -4.93 -3.99 17.06
C ALA A 52 -6.46 -4.21 17.12
N THR A 53 -7.24 -3.15 17.38
CA THR A 53 -8.70 -3.25 17.53
C THR A 53 -9.48 -3.07 16.23
N SER A 54 -8.98 -2.32 15.25
CA SER A 54 -9.74 -1.95 14.04
C SER A 54 -9.02 -2.14 12.70
N GLY A 55 -7.80 -2.67 12.73
CA GLY A 55 -7.04 -3.07 11.56
C GLY A 55 -6.22 -1.95 10.88
N ILE A 56 -5.27 -2.39 10.05
CA ILE A 56 -4.23 -1.57 9.38
C ILE A 56 -4.83 -0.38 8.61
N ARG A 57 -5.92 -0.61 7.89
CA ARG A 57 -6.55 0.42 7.04
C ARG A 57 -7.02 1.64 7.84
N ARG A 58 -7.60 1.41 9.02
CA ARG A 58 -8.16 2.48 9.87
C ARG A 58 -7.08 3.21 10.67
N ALA A 59 -6.08 2.47 11.17
CA ALA A 59 -4.92 3.05 11.84
C ALA A 59 -4.11 3.99 10.93
N MET A 60 -3.81 3.57 9.69
CA MET A 60 -3.07 4.41 8.75
C MET A 60 -3.84 5.63 8.28
N ALA A 61 -5.16 5.53 8.12
CA ALA A 61 -6.01 6.68 7.77
C ALA A 61 -6.05 7.74 8.90
N ARG A 62 -5.89 7.33 10.17
CA ARG A 62 -5.79 8.23 11.32
C ARG A 62 -4.41 8.88 11.41
N TRP A 63 -3.34 8.08 11.28
CA TRP A 63 -1.96 8.55 11.29
C TRP A 63 -1.69 9.58 10.18
N ARG A 64 -2.11 9.30 8.93
CA ARG A 64 -1.97 10.25 7.80
C ARG A 64 -2.65 11.59 8.07
N ARG A 65 -3.86 11.56 8.65
CA ARG A 65 -4.59 12.78 9.03
C ARG A 65 -3.85 13.60 10.08
N ARG A 66 -3.24 12.95 11.08
CA ARG A 66 -2.43 13.63 12.10
C ARG A 66 -1.16 14.27 11.51
N ARG A 67 -0.49 13.58 10.59
CA ARG A 67 0.71 14.10 9.93
C ARG A 67 0.38 15.29 9.03
N ALA A 68 -0.68 15.21 8.23
CA ALA A 68 -1.15 16.32 7.40
C ALA A 68 -1.52 17.57 8.22
N ALA A 69 -2.12 17.37 9.40
CA ALA A 69 -2.44 18.47 10.32
C ALA A 69 -1.20 19.13 10.97
N ARG A 70 -0.08 18.40 11.10
CA ARG A 70 1.20 18.98 11.56
C ARG A 70 1.86 19.80 10.45
N VAL A 71 1.94 19.26 9.24
CA VAL A 71 2.50 19.97 8.06
C VAL A 71 1.74 21.27 7.79
N ARG A 72 0.40 21.28 7.96
CA ARG A 72 -0.41 22.50 7.77
C ARG A 72 -0.23 23.55 8.88
N ARG A 73 0.33 23.21 10.04
CA ARG A 73 0.66 24.19 11.09
C ARG A 73 2.03 24.84 10.89
N GLU A 74 2.81 24.34 9.94
CA GLU A 74 4.14 24.84 9.58
C GLU A 74 4.14 25.70 8.29
N PRO A 75 3.24 26.70 8.13
CA PRO A 75 3.50 27.78 7.17
C PRO A 75 3.53 29.19 7.80
N GLU A 76 3.43 29.32 9.12
CA GLU A 76 3.56 30.62 9.79
C GLU A 76 4.59 30.58 10.91
N SER A 77 5.85 30.58 10.50
CA SER A 77 6.87 31.30 11.26
C SER A 77 7.48 32.32 10.30
N PRO A 78 6.85 33.49 10.12
CA PRO A 78 7.58 34.66 9.64
C PRO A 78 8.66 34.90 10.70
N LEU A 79 9.89 34.63 10.31
CA LEU A 79 11.09 34.97 11.06
C LEU A 79 10.98 36.45 11.45
N LEU A 80 10.80 36.71 12.74
CA LEU A 80 11.10 38.01 13.36
C LEU A 80 12.60 38.08 13.64
#